data_AF-A7SN64-F1
#
_entry.id   AF-A7SN64-F1
#
_cell.length_a   1.000
_cell.length_b   1.000
_cell.length_c   1.000
_cell.angle_alpha   90.00
_cell.angle_beta   90.00
_cell.angle_gamma   90.00
#
_symmetry.space_group_name_H-M   'P 1'
#
loop_
_entity.id
_entity.type
_entity.pdbx_description
1 polymer ?
#
loop_
_entity_poly.entity_id
_entity_poly.type
_entity_poly.pdbx_seq_one_letter_code
_entity_poly.pdbx_strand_id
1 'polypeptide(L)'
;MDFAEEENPQPNQRLPQNETPALVGNTLHFAITCLEKYGWFLVLGIVISAVIWSKVRPHWQRMMKKREQEKEIANFDPEKEAALQSKIEMSRLRWQEIQDAKAAKFAEEKKKAEEEKRKEVIEDWERHKQGKGYKSKKLANASTNETALAQGLLKGKKKPDEKKPLRPTDFNPLTGSSGRSCSWRPTRRGGGGGG
;
A
#
# COMPACT_ATOMS: atom_id res chain seq x y z
N MET A 1 60.41 -57.03 63.03
CA MET A 1 61.07 -55.78 62.61
C MET A 1 61.26 -55.92 61.10
N ASP A 2 60.48 -55.35 60.20
CA ASP A 2 59.58 -54.21 60.33
C ASP A 2 58.71 -54.09 59.07
N PHE A 3 57.54 -53.50 59.30
CA PHE A 3 56.72 -52.71 58.36
C PHE A 3 56.16 -53.40 57.10
N ALA A 4 54.88 -53.78 57.20
CA ALA A 4 53.98 -53.89 56.07
C ALA A 4 53.82 -52.51 55.40
N GLU A 5 54.27 -52.40 54.15
CA GLU A 5 54.02 -51.24 53.29
C GLU A 5 52.55 -51.16 52.88
N GLU A 6 52.08 -49.92 52.82
CA GLU A 6 50.70 -49.48 52.69
C GLU A 6 50.01 -49.99 51.41
N GLU A 7 48.82 -50.56 51.60
CA GLU A 7 47.84 -50.71 50.53
C GLU A 7 47.14 -49.37 50.31
N ASN A 8 47.53 -48.64 49.26
CA ASN A 8 46.82 -47.46 48.78
C ASN A 8 46.40 -47.66 47.31
N PRO A 9 45.15 -48.08 47.03
CA PRO A 9 44.69 -48.21 45.66
C PRO A 9 44.27 -46.83 45.13
N GLN A 10 45.09 -46.28 44.23
CA GLN A 10 44.71 -45.15 43.38
C GLN A 10 43.41 -45.46 42.63
N PRO A 11 42.40 -44.57 42.64
CA PRO A 11 41.20 -44.76 41.84
C PRO A 11 41.55 -44.58 40.36
N ASN A 12 41.58 -45.69 39.61
CA ASN A 12 41.68 -45.72 38.16
C ASN A 12 40.56 -44.88 37.53
N GLN A 13 40.84 -43.62 37.22
CA GLN A 13 39.96 -42.77 36.41
C GLN A 13 40.03 -43.24 34.95
N ARG A 14 39.23 -44.26 34.61
CA ARG A 14 38.96 -44.60 33.21
C ARG A 14 37.95 -43.62 32.66
N LEU A 15 38.41 -42.65 31.87
CA LEU A 15 37.54 -41.85 31.02
C LEU A 15 36.71 -42.80 30.13
N PRO A 16 35.39 -42.62 30.00
CA PRO A 16 34.61 -43.44 29.09
C PRO A 16 35.04 -43.13 27.66
N GLN A 17 35.80 -44.03 27.03
CA GLN A 17 36.02 -44.03 25.59
C GLN A 17 34.70 -44.45 24.93
N ASN A 18 33.96 -43.47 24.43
CA ASN A 18 32.81 -43.71 23.60
C ASN A 18 33.31 -44.03 22.18
N GLU A 19 33.60 -45.31 21.94
CA GLU A 19 33.94 -45.85 20.63
C GLU A 19 32.77 -45.56 19.67
N THR A 20 32.94 -44.59 18.77
CA THR A 20 31.97 -44.41 17.67
C THR A 20 31.99 -45.68 16.84
N PRO A 21 30.83 -46.30 16.54
CA PRO A 21 30.81 -47.56 15.80
C PRO A 21 31.54 -47.38 14.47
N ALA A 22 32.52 -48.25 14.20
CA ALA A 22 33.41 -48.16 13.03
C ALA A 22 32.63 -48.07 11.70
N LEU A 23 31.41 -48.62 11.66
CA LEU A 23 30.50 -48.51 10.52
C LEU A 23 30.05 -47.06 10.27
N VAL A 24 29.73 -46.31 11.32
CA VAL A 24 29.35 -44.89 11.20
C VAL A 24 30.57 -44.06 10.82
N GLY A 25 31.74 -44.33 11.42
CA GLY A 25 32.99 -43.67 11.03
C GLY A 25 33.36 -43.89 9.55
N ASN A 26 33.30 -45.14 9.09
CA ASN A 26 33.67 -45.51 7.72
C ASN A 26 32.66 -44.98 6.68
N THR A 27 31.36 -44.99 6.99
CA THR A 27 30.33 -44.42 6.10
C THR A 27 30.44 -42.91 6.00
N LEU A 28 30.70 -42.22 7.13
CA LEU A 28 30.94 -40.78 7.12
C LEU A 28 32.22 -40.43 6.37
N HIS A 29 33.32 -41.16 6.57
CA HIS A 29 34.57 -40.91 5.86
C HIS A 29 34.41 -41.14 4.35
N PHE A 30 33.71 -42.21 3.93
CA PHE A 30 33.41 -42.46 2.53
C PHE A 30 32.51 -41.38 1.93
N ALA A 31 31.48 -40.93 2.66
CA ALA A 31 30.61 -39.84 2.24
C ALA A 31 31.39 -38.51 2.11
N ILE A 32 32.29 -38.21 3.06
CA ILE A 32 33.16 -37.02 3.03
C ILE A 32 34.14 -37.09 1.85
N THR A 33 34.75 -38.26 1.61
CA THR A 33 35.67 -38.44 0.46
C THR A 33 34.93 -38.32 -0.88
N CYS A 34 33.72 -38.87 -0.96
CA CYS A 34 32.84 -38.69 -2.12
C CYS A 34 32.42 -37.23 -2.28
N LEU A 35 32.12 -36.53 -1.18
CA LEU A 35 31.75 -35.13 -1.19
C LEU A 35 32.92 -34.22 -1.58
N GLU A 36 34.15 -34.55 -1.20
CA GLU A 36 35.35 -33.82 -1.59
C GLU A 36 35.62 -34.00 -3.10
N LYS A 37 35.48 -35.22 -3.62
CA LYS A 37 35.67 -35.50 -5.06
C LYS A 37 34.51 -35.02 -5.95
N TYR A 38 33.28 -35.06 -5.45
CA TYR A 38 32.06 -34.83 -6.22
C TYR A 38 31.21 -33.65 -5.71
N GLY A 39 31.74 -32.82 -4.82
CA GLY A 39 31.01 -31.67 -4.26
C GLY A 39 30.58 -30.67 -5.34
N TRP A 40 31.35 -30.57 -6.42
CA TRP A 40 30.99 -29.76 -7.59
C TRP A 40 29.72 -30.27 -8.29
N PHE A 41 29.45 -31.58 -8.30
CA PHE A 41 28.21 -32.13 -8.84
C PHE A 41 26.99 -31.77 -7.97
N LEU A 42 27.15 -31.66 -6.64
CA LEU A 42 26.07 -31.16 -5.79
C LEU A 42 25.76 -29.70 -6.09
N VAL A 43 26.79 -28.87 -6.26
CA VAL A 43 26.62 -27.46 -6.65
C VAL A 43 25.94 -27.37 -8.02
N LEU A 44 26.41 -28.13 -9.02
CA LEU A 44 25.77 -28.18 -10.34
C LEU A 44 24.34 -28.73 -10.26
N GLY A 45 24.09 -29.75 -9.45
CA GLY A 45 22.77 -30.32 -9.24
C GLY A 45 21.80 -29.29 -8.64
N ILE A 46 22.25 -28.49 -7.68
CA ILE A 46 21.47 -27.38 -7.10
C ILE A 46 21.22 -26.29 -8.14
N VAL A 47 22.23 -25.89 -8.91
CA VAL A 47 22.10 -24.87 -9.97
C VAL A 47 21.12 -25.35 -11.05
N ILE A 48 21.27 -26.58 -11.54
CA ILE A 48 20.38 -27.19 -12.53
C ILE A 48 18.96 -27.29 -11.96
N SER A 49 18.79 -27.73 -10.72
CA SER A 49 17.48 -27.80 -10.06
C SER A 49 16.84 -26.43 -9.93
N ALA A 50 17.61 -25.39 -9.58
CA ALA A 50 17.12 -24.01 -9.51
C ALA A 50 16.68 -23.50 -10.89
N VAL A 51 17.45 -23.78 -11.94
CA VAL A 51 17.11 -23.42 -13.32
C VAL A 51 15.85 -24.16 -13.79
N ILE A 52 15.75 -25.46 -13.53
CA ILE A 52 14.56 -26.27 -13.84
C ILE A 52 13.37 -25.70 -13.08
N TRP A 53 13.49 -25.40 -11.79
CA TRP A 53 12.37 -24.87 -11.01
C TRP A 53 11.94 -23.49 -11.51
N SER A 54 12.90 -22.63 -11.91
CA SER A 54 12.60 -21.31 -12.49
C SER A 54 11.82 -21.39 -13.81
N LYS A 55 12.05 -22.44 -14.61
CA LYS A 55 11.46 -22.59 -15.95
C LYS A 55 10.19 -23.45 -15.94
N VAL A 56 10.10 -24.42 -15.03
CA VAL A 56 8.95 -25.31 -14.85
C VAL A 56 7.83 -24.64 -14.06
N ARG A 57 8.14 -23.83 -13.03
CA ARG A 57 7.12 -23.05 -12.27
C ARG A 57 6.17 -22.26 -13.17
N PRO A 58 6.63 -21.41 -14.11
CA PRO A 58 5.72 -20.63 -14.94
C PRO A 58 4.93 -21.51 -15.92
N HIS A 59 5.48 -22.63 -16.37
CA HIS A 59 4.78 -23.56 -17.24
C HIS A 59 3.65 -24.28 -16.49
N TRP A 60 3.92 -24.80 -15.30
CA TRP A 60 2.91 -25.44 -14.44
C TRP A 60 1.84 -24.47 -13.97
N GLN A 61 2.21 -23.24 -13.60
CA GLN A 61 1.23 -22.21 -13.26
C GLN A 61 0.30 -21.90 -14.43
N ARG A 62 0.80 -21.82 -15.67
CA ARG A 62 -0.04 -21.64 -16.86
C ARG A 62 -0.96 -22.83 -17.10
N MET A 63 -0.48 -24.05 -16.90
CA MET A 63 -1.31 -25.26 -17.05
C MET A 63 -2.41 -25.34 -16.00
N MET A 64 -2.10 -25.04 -14.73
CA MET A 64 -3.12 -25.03 -13.67
C MET A 64 -4.16 -23.93 -13.91
N LYS A 65 -3.73 -22.72 -14.28
CA LYS A 65 -4.64 -21.63 -14.66
C LYS A 65 -5.52 -21.99 -15.85
N LYS A 66 -4.98 -22.64 -16.89
CA LYS A 66 -5.79 -23.10 -18.03
C LYS A 66 -6.85 -24.10 -17.61
N ARG A 67 -6.52 -25.07 -16.74
CA ARG A 67 -7.48 -26.04 -16.22
C ARG A 67 -8.55 -25.41 -15.34
N GLU A 68 -8.20 -24.40 -14.55
CA GLU A 68 -9.15 -23.61 -13.77
C GLU A 68 -10.08 -22.82 -14.70
N GLN A 69 -9.52 -22.12 -15.69
CA GLN A 69 -10.27 -21.38 -16.70
C GLN A 69 -11.20 -22.29 -17.50
N GLU A 70 -10.76 -23.47 -17.93
CA GLU A 70 -11.59 -24.44 -18.65
C GLU A 70 -12.75 -24.94 -17.79
N LYS A 71 -12.56 -25.11 -16.48
CA LYS A 71 -13.64 -25.44 -15.53
C LYS A 71 -14.60 -24.27 -15.32
N GLU A 72 -14.08 -23.05 -15.25
CA GLU A 72 -14.90 -21.84 -15.16
C GLU A 72 -15.75 -21.65 -16.42
N ILE A 73 -15.17 -21.87 -17.60
CA ILE A 73 -15.87 -21.82 -18.90
C ILE A 73 -16.89 -22.96 -19.01
N ALA A 74 -16.57 -24.17 -18.55
CA ALA A 74 -17.51 -25.29 -18.55
C ALA A 74 -18.69 -25.08 -17.59
N ASN A 75 -18.47 -24.34 -16.50
CA ASN A 75 -19.49 -23.97 -15.51
C ASN A 75 -20.08 -22.57 -15.77
N PHE A 76 -19.89 -22.01 -16.96
CA PHE A 76 -20.34 -20.68 -17.32
C PHE A 76 -21.85 -20.68 -17.57
N ASP A 77 -22.59 -20.06 -16.67
CA ASP A 77 -24.05 -19.89 -16.80
C ASP A 77 -24.37 -18.49 -17.37
N PRO A 78 -24.89 -18.38 -18.60
CA PRO A 78 -25.14 -17.08 -19.25
C PRO A 78 -26.17 -16.22 -18.51
N GLU A 79 -27.11 -16.84 -17.81
CA GLU A 79 -28.11 -16.12 -17.01
C GLU A 79 -27.50 -15.45 -15.78
N LYS A 80 -26.54 -16.10 -15.11
CA LYS A 80 -25.84 -15.54 -13.95
C LYS A 80 -24.99 -14.34 -14.39
N GLU A 81 -24.36 -14.44 -15.55
CA GLU A 81 -23.59 -13.33 -16.15
C GLU A 81 -24.47 -12.12 -16.47
N ALA A 82 -25.62 -12.33 -17.11
CA ALA A 82 -26.58 -11.26 -17.40
C ALA A 82 -27.10 -10.59 -16.11
N ALA A 83 -27.33 -11.38 -15.06
CA ALA A 83 -27.71 -10.86 -13.74
C ALA A 83 -26.57 -10.04 -13.09
N LEU A 84 -25.31 -10.40 -13.31
CA LEU A 84 -24.16 -9.61 -12.84
C LEU A 84 -24.02 -8.31 -13.64
N GLN A 85 -24.16 -8.35 -14.96
CA GLN A 85 -24.10 -7.17 -15.83
C GLN A 85 -25.20 -6.17 -15.48
N SER A 86 -26.44 -6.62 -15.31
CA SER A 86 -27.54 -5.76 -14.89
C SER A 86 -27.31 -5.13 -13.51
N LYS A 87 -26.73 -5.87 -12.54
CA LYS A 87 -26.33 -5.30 -11.24
C LYS A 87 -25.25 -4.21 -11.38
N ILE A 88 -24.27 -4.42 -12.26
CA ILE A 88 -23.22 -3.43 -12.54
C ILE A 88 -23.84 -2.19 -13.18
N GLU A 89 -24.76 -2.34 -14.13
CA GLU A 89 -25.48 -1.24 -14.78
C GLU A 89 -26.31 -0.44 -13.78
N MET A 90 -27.06 -1.11 -12.90
CA MET A 90 -27.78 -0.43 -11.82
C MET A 90 -26.84 0.36 -10.90
N SER A 91 -25.66 -0.20 -10.59
CA SER A 91 -24.65 0.53 -9.80
C SER A 91 -24.13 1.77 -10.51
N ARG A 92 -23.95 1.72 -11.84
CA ARG A 92 -23.53 2.87 -12.65
C ARG A 92 -24.59 3.96 -12.67
N LEU A 93 -25.85 3.59 -12.87
CA LEU A 93 -26.98 4.52 -12.85
C LEU A 93 -27.11 5.22 -11.50
N ARG A 94 -27.09 4.46 -10.39
CA ARG A 94 -27.10 5.04 -9.03
C ARG A 94 -25.96 6.03 -8.80
N TRP A 95 -24.77 5.73 -9.32
CA TRP A 95 -23.64 6.64 -9.19
C TRP A 95 -23.82 7.92 -10.01
N GLN A 96 -24.38 7.82 -11.22
CA GLN A 96 -24.73 8.98 -12.05
C GLN A 96 -25.77 9.86 -11.34
N GLU A 97 -26.84 9.27 -10.82
CA GLU A 97 -27.87 10.00 -10.05
C GLU A 97 -27.28 10.76 -8.85
N ILE A 98 -26.34 10.15 -8.12
CA ILE A 98 -25.66 10.81 -7.01
C ILE A 98 -24.82 12.00 -7.50
N GLN A 99 -24.14 11.87 -8.64
CA GLN A 99 -23.35 12.96 -9.22
C GLN A 99 -24.24 14.09 -9.72
N ASP A 100 -25.33 13.76 -10.40
CA ASP A 100 -26.29 14.73 -10.93
C ASP A 100 -26.99 15.48 -9.78
N ALA A 101 -27.36 14.78 -8.71
CA ALA A 101 -27.92 15.40 -7.51
C ALA A 101 -26.92 16.37 -6.84
N LYS A 102 -25.63 16.03 -6.80
CA LYS A 102 -24.59 16.93 -6.29
C LYS A 102 -24.39 18.14 -7.21
N ALA A 103 -24.39 17.93 -8.51
CA ALA A 103 -24.24 18.99 -9.50
C ALA A 103 -25.43 19.97 -9.45
N ALA A 104 -26.65 19.45 -9.32
CA ALA A 104 -27.86 20.25 -9.17
C ALA A 104 -27.81 21.12 -7.89
N LYS A 105 -27.49 20.52 -6.74
CA LYS A 105 -27.33 21.27 -5.47
C LYS A 105 -26.30 22.38 -5.59
N PHE A 106 -25.14 22.09 -6.18
CA PHE A 106 -24.10 23.08 -6.35
C PHE A 106 -24.49 24.19 -7.33
N ALA A 107 -25.24 23.87 -8.39
CA ALA A 107 -25.77 24.85 -9.32
C ALA A 107 -26.80 25.78 -8.65
N GLU A 108 -27.67 25.23 -7.79
CA GLU A 108 -28.63 26.02 -7.00
C GLU A 108 -27.92 26.94 -5.99
N GLU A 109 -26.93 26.42 -5.26
CA GLU A 109 -26.12 27.22 -4.33
C GLU A 109 -25.38 28.35 -5.04
N LYS A 110 -24.82 28.08 -6.22
CA LYS A 110 -24.19 29.11 -7.06
C LYS A 110 -25.17 30.19 -7.49
N LYS A 111 -26.35 29.82 -7.95
CA LYS A 111 -27.40 30.80 -8.34
C LYS A 111 -27.78 31.69 -7.17
N LYS A 112 -28.01 31.10 -5.99
CA LYS A 112 -28.33 31.86 -4.76
C LYS A 112 -27.20 32.84 -4.39
N ALA A 113 -25.95 32.38 -4.42
CA ALA A 113 -24.80 33.23 -4.13
C ALA A 113 -24.62 34.37 -5.15
N GLU A 114 -24.96 34.16 -6.43
CA GLU A 114 -24.95 35.20 -7.45
C GLU A 114 -26.08 36.23 -7.24
N GLU A 115 -27.28 35.79 -6.86
CA GLU A 115 -28.40 36.67 -6.53
C GLU A 115 -28.11 37.51 -5.28
N GLU A 116 -27.51 36.93 -4.24
CA GLU A 116 -27.08 37.64 -3.04
C GLU A 116 -26.03 38.71 -3.37
N LYS A 117 -25.03 38.37 -4.18
CA LYS A 117 -24.04 39.36 -4.66
C LYS A 117 -24.69 40.49 -5.46
N ARG A 118 -25.67 40.18 -6.32
CA ARG A 118 -26.42 41.21 -7.05
C ARG A 118 -27.18 42.13 -6.10
N LYS A 119 -27.85 41.57 -5.09
CA LYS A 119 -28.54 42.35 -4.05
C LYS A 119 -27.57 43.22 -3.25
N GLU A 120 -26.43 42.67 -2.84
CA GLU A 120 -25.40 43.44 -2.13
C GLU A 120 -24.89 44.62 -2.94
N VAL A 121 -24.66 44.45 -4.25
CA VAL A 121 -24.22 45.54 -5.14
C VAL A 121 -25.28 46.63 -5.24
N ILE A 122 -26.56 46.25 -5.37
CA ILE A 122 -27.68 47.21 -5.41
C ILE A 122 -27.78 47.96 -4.09
N GLU A 123 -27.73 47.26 -2.96
CA GLU A 123 -27.82 47.87 -1.62
C GLU A 123 -26.63 48.80 -1.35
N ASP A 124 -25.42 48.40 -1.77
CA ASP A 124 -24.24 49.26 -1.67
C ASP A 124 -24.40 50.54 -2.50
N TRP A 125 -24.85 50.40 -3.75
CA TRP A 125 -25.13 51.56 -4.61
C TRP A 125 -26.20 52.50 -4.04
N GLU A 126 -27.24 51.94 -3.42
CA GLU A 126 -28.29 52.71 -2.77
C GLU A 126 -27.80 53.42 -1.50
N ARG A 127 -26.96 52.76 -0.70
CA ARG A 127 -26.26 53.38 0.44
C ARG A 127 -25.40 54.56 -0.03
N HIS A 128 -24.69 54.41 -1.14
CA HIS A 128 -23.91 55.48 -1.75
C HIS A 128 -24.76 56.69 -2.12
N LYS A 129 -25.90 56.47 -2.79
CA LYS A 129 -26.83 57.56 -3.12
C LYS A 129 -27.40 58.26 -1.90
N GLN A 130 -27.67 57.51 -0.82
CA GLN A 130 -28.17 58.06 0.44
C GLN A 130 -27.11 58.78 1.29
N GLY A 131 -25.85 58.87 0.83
CA GLY A 131 -24.75 59.50 1.57
C GLY A 131 -24.25 58.69 2.76
N LYS A 132 -24.73 57.45 2.94
CA LYS A 132 -24.22 56.51 3.94
C LYS A 132 -22.93 55.92 3.37
N GLY A 133 -21.78 56.53 3.69
CA GLY A 133 -20.47 56.14 3.15
C GLY A 133 -20.08 54.68 3.40
N TYR A 134 -18.96 54.23 2.80
CA TYR A 134 -18.45 52.86 2.89
C TYR A 134 -18.17 52.43 4.35
N LYS A 135 -19.12 51.76 5.02
CA LYS A 135 -18.84 51.05 6.28
C LYS A 135 -18.22 49.69 5.96
N SER A 136 -17.08 49.38 6.57
CA SER A 136 -16.38 48.11 6.34
C SER A 136 -17.26 46.92 6.76
N LYS A 137 -17.59 46.04 5.81
CA LYS A 137 -18.36 44.79 6.04
C LYS A 137 -17.75 43.84 7.08
N LYS A 138 -16.47 44.04 7.45
CA LYS A 138 -15.74 43.21 8.44
C LYS A 138 -16.30 43.29 9.87
N LEU A 139 -16.88 44.43 10.26
CA LEU A 139 -17.49 44.59 11.60
C LEU A 139 -18.87 43.94 11.71
N ALA A 140 -19.65 43.90 10.62
CA ALA A 140 -20.98 43.31 10.60
C ALA A 140 -20.96 41.78 10.63
N ASN A 141 -19.98 41.16 9.95
CA ASN A 141 -19.81 39.70 9.98
C ASN A 141 -19.17 39.20 11.28
N ALA A 142 -18.51 40.06 12.06
CA ALA A 142 -17.92 39.66 13.35
C ALA A 142 -19.01 39.30 14.38
N SER A 143 -20.11 40.07 14.45
CA SER A 143 -21.19 39.85 15.41
C SER A 143 -22.00 38.58 15.16
N THR A 144 -22.15 38.17 13.89
CA THR A 144 -22.84 36.92 13.52
C THR A 144 -21.96 35.68 13.74
N ASN A 145 -20.63 35.85 13.71
CA ASN A 145 -19.67 34.76 13.92
C ASN A 145 -19.35 34.49 15.39
N GLU A 146 -19.71 35.38 16.33
CA GLU A 146 -19.43 35.15 17.76
C GLU A 146 -20.18 33.94 18.33
N THR A 147 -21.39 33.65 17.84
CA THR A 147 -22.17 32.45 18.21
C THR A 147 -21.57 31.16 17.64
N ALA A 148 -20.96 31.22 16.46
CA ALA A 148 -20.25 30.08 15.85
C ALA A 148 -18.84 29.87 16.45
N LEU A 149 -18.16 30.95 16.86
CA LEU A 149 -16.83 30.91 17.48
C LEU A 149 -16.91 30.38 18.93
N ALA A 150 -18.00 30.66 19.65
CA ALA A 150 -18.27 30.10 20.97
C ALA A 150 -18.42 28.56 20.95
N GLN A 151 -18.98 27.96 19.89
CA GLN A 151 -19.05 26.50 19.74
C GLN A 151 -17.69 25.85 19.39
N GLY A 152 -16.77 26.60 18.79
CA GLY A 152 -15.42 26.13 18.45
C GLY A 152 -14.45 26.10 19.63
N LEU A 153 -14.66 26.92 20.66
CA LEU A 153 -13.72 27.12 21.77
C LEU A 153 -13.68 25.96 22.79
N LEU A 154 -14.68 25.08 22.79
CA LEU A 154 -14.70 23.86 23.64
C LEU A 154 -13.87 22.70 23.06
N LYS A 155 -13.30 22.83 21.85
CA LYS A 155 -12.41 21.83 21.26
C LYS A 155 -10.97 22.29 21.42
N GLY A 156 -10.22 21.61 22.30
CA GLY A 156 -8.88 21.97 22.75
C GLY A 156 -7.90 22.38 21.64
N LYS A 157 -7.14 23.44 21.93
CA LYS A 157 -6.10 24.01 21.06
C LYS A 157 -5.03 22.97 20.71
N LYS A 158 -4.88 22.66 19.41
CA LYS A 158 -3.65 22.03 18.88
C LYS A 158 -2.62 23.11 18.54
N LYS A 159 -1.35 22.77 18.75
CA LYS A 159 -0.14 23.59 18.50
C LYS A 159 -0.08 24.08 17.03
N PRO A 160 0.63 25.17 16.72
CA PRO A 160 0.66 25.71 15.36
C PRO A 160 1.49 24.81 14.45
N ASP A 161 0.80 24.06 13.58
CA ASP A 161 1.43 23.27 12.53
C ASP A 161 2.08 24.19 11.47
N GLU A 162 3.13 23.65 10.85
CA GLU A 162 4.06 24.25 9.89
C GLU A 162 3.44 25.21 8.87
N LYS A 163 4.26 26.20 8.45
CA LYS A 163 3.91 27.27 7.52
C LYS A 163 3.16 26.74 6.30
N LYS A 164 1.86 27.04 6.25
CA LYS A 164 1.00 26.76 5.09
C LYS A 164 1.55 27.53 3.87
N PRO A 165 1.80 26.87 2.73
CA PRO A 165 2.21 27.56 1.52
C PRO A 165 1.13 28.57 1.09
N LEU A 166 1.56 29.73 0.58
CA LEU A 166 0.71 30.85 0.16
C LEU A 166 -0.27 30.49 -0.98
N ARG A 167 -0.19 29.28 -1.52
CA ARG A 167 -1.12 28.73 -2.52
C ARG A 167 -1.77 27.46 -1.95
N PRO A 168 -3.10 27.43 -1.76
CA PRO A 168 -3.81 26.28 -1.19
C PRO A 168 -4.05 25.13 -2.18
N THR A 169 -3.40 25.12 -3.34
CA THR A 169 -3.74 24.17 -4.42
C THR A 169 -2.50 23.61 -5.10
N ASP A 170 -2.35 22.29 -5.07
CA ASP A 170 -1.48 21.48 -5.92
C ASP A 170 -1.98 21.46 -7.39
N PHE A 171 -2.48 22.60 -7.89
CA PHE A 171 -3.06 22.69 -9.21
C PHE A 171 -1.97 23.04 -10.23
N ASN A 172 -1.62 22.05 -11.03
CA ASN A 172 -0.81 22.23 -12.23
C ASN A 172 -1.76 22.29 -13.45
N PRO A 173 -1.75 23.37 -14.26
CA PRO A 173 -2.68 23.54 -15.40
C PRO A 173 -2.52 22.46 -16.48
N LEU A 174 -1.41 21.70 -16.47
CA LEU A 174 -1.20 20.56 -17.37
C LEU A 174 -1.69 19.22 -16.81
N THR A 175 -1.88 19.07 -15.49
CA THR A 175 -2.15 17.76 -14.87
C THR A 175 -3.29 17.73 -13.86
N GLY A 176 -3.94 18.87 -13.58
CA GLY A 176 -5.05 18.94 -12.61
C GLY A 176 -4.64 18.63 -11.17
N SER A 177 -5.59 18.82 -10.24
CA SER A 177 -5.39 18.76 -8.77
C SER A 177 -5.17 17.36 -8.18
N SER A 178 -4.75 16.37 -8.97
CA SER A 178 -4.71 14.94 -8.57
C SER A 178 -3.31 14.33 -8.61
N GLY A 179 -2.28 15.11 -8.30
CA GLY A 179 -0.88 14.77 -8.62
C GLY A 179 0.02 14.31 -7.47
N ARG A 180 -0.46 13.66 -6.40
CA ARG A 180 0.43 13.29 -5.26
C ARG A 180 0.39 11.85 -4.74
N SER A 181 -0.24 10.87 -5.38
CA SER A 181 -0.12 9.49 -4.88
C SER A 181 -0.14 8.32 -5.89
N CYS A 182 -0.19 8.54 -7.20
CA CYS A 182 -0.13 7.44 -8.18
C CYS A 182 0.41 7.91 -9.54
N SER A 183 1.73 8.13 -9.67
CA SER A 183 2.38 8.22 -10.99
C SER A 183 3.09 6.89 -11.29
N TRP A 184 2.39 5.96 -11.95
CA TRP A 184 3.06 4.82 -12.57
C TRP A 184 3.93 5.34 -13.72
N ARG A 185 5.26 5.24 -13.59
CA ARG A 185 6.20 5.39 -14.69
C ARG A 185 6.81 4.01 -14.99
N PRO A 186 6.68 3.46 -16.21
CA PRO A 186 7.42 2.26 -16.57
C PRO A 186 8.92 2.53 -16.46
N THR A 187 9.66 1.59 -15.86
CA THR A 187 11.13 1.64 -15.74
C THR A 187 11.75 1.92 -17.11
N ARG A 188 12.51 3.01 -17.22
CA ARG A 188 13.36 3.28 -18.40
C ARG A 188 14.33 2.09 -18.53
N ARG A 189 14.23 1.33 -19.62
CA ARG A 189 15.32 0.42 -20.02
C ARG A 189 16.56 1.28 -20.20
N GLY A 190 17.49 1.17 -19.26
CA GLY A 190 18.78 1.84 -19.30
C GLY A 190 19.52 1.48 -20.58
N GLY A 191 20.16 2.48 -21.18
CA GLY A 191 20.95 2.32 -22.38
C GLY A 191 22.14 1.37 -22.18
N GLY A 192 22.52 0.73 -23.28
CA GLY A 192 23.75 -0.03 -23.41
C GLY A 192 24.00 -0.37 -24.88
N GLY A 193 25.03 0.26 -25.46
CA GLY A 193 25.82 -0.27 -26.57
C GLY A 193 25.26 -0.11 -27.98
N GLY A 194 25.41 1.08 -28.56
CA GLY A 194 25.63 1.20 -30.00
C GLY A 194 27.12 1.06 -30.29
N GLY A 195 27.46 0.13 -31.18
CA GLY A 195 28.79 -0.18 -31.69
C GLY A 195 28.64 -1.22 -32.79
#